data_AF-A0A0S6U3N0-F1
#
_entry.id   AF-A0A0S6U3N0-F1
#
_cell.length_a   1.000
_cell.length_b   1.000
_cell.length_c   1.000
_cell.angle_alpha   90.00
_cell.angle_beta   90.00
_cell.angle_gamma   90.00
#
_symmetry.space_group_name_H-M   'P 1'
#
loop_
_entity.id
_entity.type
_entity.pdbx_description
1 polymer ?
#
loop_
_entity_poly.entity_id
_entity_poly.type
_entity_poly.pdbx_seq_one_letter_code
_entity_poly.pdbx_strand_id
1 'polypeptide(L)'
;MNEFFKKYPVPIVGLILGLAAAGNLVQSYGEIYRSIFGIISAILLILMLVKIVKYPKGVAESLDNPVVASVFPTLSMGIMLLSTYCTPYVASFAYIMWIIGIVLHIILILWFTKKFVFNFKIKQVFPSWFIVYVGIVVTSVTAPAYKMGNVGRVAFWFGFVTYLILLPIVILSQYLQHLQVYY
;
A
#
# COMPACT_ATOMS: atom_id res chain seq x y z
N MET A 1 -0.05 26.52 7.20
CA MET A 1 0.49 25.14 7.18
C MET A 1 -0.43 24.11 7.84
N ASN A 2 -1.06 24.40 8.99
CA ASN A 2 -1.93 23.44 9.70
C ASN A 2 -3.20 23.03 8.91
N GLU A 3 -3.84 23.95 8.19
CA GLU A 3 -5.04 23.66 7.39
C GLU A 3 -4.74 22.77 6.16
N PHE A 4 -3.54 22.89 5.58
CA PHE A 4 -3.13 22.04 4.46
C PHE A 4 -3.06 20.57 4.87
N PHE A 5 -2.40 20.26 5.99
CA PHE A 5 -2.28 18.88 6.46
C PHE A 5 -3.62 18.27 6.88
N LYS A 6 -4.58 19.07 7.36
CA LYS A 6 -5.95 18.58 7.60
C LYS A 6 -6.62 18.15 6.29
N LYS A 7 -6.50 18.96 5.23
CA LYS A 7 -7.10 18.69 3.91
C LYS A 7 -6.36 17.64 3.08
N TYR A 8 -5.08 17.36 3.38
CA TYR A 8 -4.26 16.40 2.65
C TYR A 8 -4.83 14.97 2.77
N PRO A 9 -5.39 14.36 1.72
CA PRO A 9 -6.23 13.17 1.86
C PRO A 9 -5.39 11.92 2.15
N VAL A 10 -5.81 11.10 3.10
CA VAL A 10 -5.12 9.84 3.44
C VAL A 10 -4.94 8.91 2.21
N PRO A 11 -5.92 8.76 1.30
CA PRO A 11 -5.76 7.95 0.09
C PRO A 11 -4.63 8.36 -0.88
N ILE A 12 -3.98 9.51 -0.70
CA ILE A 12 -2.84 9.94 -1.55
C ILE A 12 -1.65 8.98 -1.47
N VAL A 13 -1.62 8.08 -0.49
CA VAL A 13 -0.67 6.96 -0.42
C VAL A 13 -0.72 6.06 -1.66
N GLY A 14 -1.88 5.97 -2.32
CA GLY A 14 -2.00 5.28 -3.61
C GLY A 14 -1.27 6.01 -4.73
N LEU A 15 -1.33 7.36 -4.75
CA LEU A 15 -0.58 8.17 -5.70
C LEU A 15 0.93 8.09 -5.45
N ILE A 16 1.37 8.09 -4.19
CA ILE A 16 2.78 7.88 -3.82
C ILE A 16 3.29 6.57 -4.42
N LEU A 17 2.57 5.47 -4.19
CA LEU A 17 2.90 4.16 -4.75
C LEU A 17 2.90 4.19 -6.28
N GLY A 18 1.86 4.77 -6.88
CA GLY A 18 1.70 4.86 -8.33
C GLY A 18 2.85 5.61 -9.01
N LEU A 19 3.31 6.73 -8.42
CA LEU A 19 4.46 7.48 -8.92
C LEU A 19 5.76 6.67 -8.82
N ALA A 20 6.01 5.99 -7.70
CA ALA A 20 7.20 5.12 -7.56
C ALA A 20 7.16 3.93 -8.53
N ALA A 21 5.98 3.35 -8.77
CA ALA A 21 5.83 2.29 -9.76
C ALA A 21 6.03 2.83 -11.19
N ALA A 22 5.45 3.98 -11.51
CA ALA A 22 5.60 4.64 -12.81
C ALA A 22 7.06 4.98 -13.09
N GLY A 23 7.81 5.50 -12.12
CA GLY A 23 9.23 5.78 -12.27
C GLY A 23 10.05 4.53 -12.59
N ASN A 24 9.76 3.40 -11.96
CA ASN A 24 10.40 2.12 -12.30
C ASN A 24 9.99 1.63 -13.70
N LEU A 25 8.73 1.85 -14.12
CA LEU A 25 8.26 1.49 -15.45
C LEU A 25 8.97 2.27 -16.57
N VAL A 26 9.14 3.59 -16.38
CA VAL A 26 9.77 4.46 -17.40
C VAL A 26 11.30 4.46 -17.34
N GLN A 27 11.90 3.70 -16.43
CA GLN A 27 13.35 3.60 -16.29
C GLN A 27 14.04 3.18 -17.60
N SER A 28 13.39 2.32 -18.39
CA SER A 28 13.90 1.88 -19.70
C SER A 28 14.11 3.02 -20.71
N TYR A 29 13.44 4.16 -20.52
CA TYR A 29 13.62 5.36 -21.34
C TYR A 29 14.68 6.31 -20.78
N GLY A 30 15.17 6.09 -19.55
CA GLY A 30 16.25 6.85 -18.93
C GLY A 30 16.10 7.01 -17.41
N GLU A 31 17.24 6.99 -16.71
CA GLU A 31 17.30 7.14 -15.24
C GLU A 31 16.77 8.49 -14.73
N ILE A 32 16.80 9.53 -15.57
CA ILE A 32 16.28 10.85 -15.22
C ILE A 32 14.76 10.80 -14.97
N TYR A 33 14.01 10.07 -15.79
CA TYR A 33 12.56 9.96 -15.65
C TYR A 33 12.21 9.20 -14.38
N ARG A 34 12.89 8.08 -14.13
CA ARG A 34 12.78 7.33 -12.88
C ARG A 34 12.99 8.26 -11.68
N SER A 35 14.08 9.02 -11.70
CA SER A 35 14.44 9.96 -10.62
C SER A 35 13.38 11.02 -10.36
N ILE A 36 12.82 11.65 -11.42
CA ILE A 36 11.77 12.67 -11.28
C ILE A 36 10.54 12.08 -10.56
N PHE A 37 10.03 10.94 -11.03
CA PHE A 37 8.90 10.26 -10.41
C PHE A 37 9.20 9.83 -8.96
N GLY A 38 10.41 9.32 -8.72
CA GLY A 38 10.87 8.92 -7.39
C GLY A 38 10.94 10.10 -6.41
N ILE A 39 11.46 11.25 -6.83
CA ILE A 39 11.56 12.45 -6.01
C ILE A 39 10.16 12.97 -5.65
N ILE A 40 9.24 13.06 -6.60
CA ILE A 40 7.87 13.51 -6.33
C ILE A 40 7.18 12.54 -5.36
N SER A 41 7.32 11.23 -5.59
CA SER A 41 6.79 10.19 -4.69
C SER A 41 7.36 10.31 -3.28
N ALA A 42 8.68 10.51 -3.14
CA ALA A 42 9.35 10.67 -1.86
C ALA A 42 8.88 11.93 -1.10
N ILE A 43 8.72 13.07 -1.78
CA ILE A 43 8.20 14.30 -1.18
C ILE A 43 6.79 14.07 -0.63
N LEU A 44 5.90 13.46 -1.42
CA LEU A 44 4.54 13.15 -0.98
C LEU A 44 4.54 12.16 0.20
N LEU A 45 5.41 11.15 0.17
CA LEU A 45 5.56 10.21 1.29
C LEU A 45 5.95 10.95 2.57
N ILE A 46 6.95 11.84 2.51
CA ILE A 46 7.39 12.63 3.68
C ILE A 46 6.22 13.49 4.20
N LEU A 47 5.47 14.14 3.32
CA LEU A 47 4.28 14.91 3.73
C LEU A 47 3.23 14.04 4.43
N MET A 48 3.00 12.82 3.94
CA MET A 48 2.08 11.88 4.57
C MET A 48 2.59 11.40 5.94
N LEU A 49 3.88 11.11 6.08
CA LEU A 49 4.48 10.73 7.37
C LEU A 49 4.37 11.88 8.38
N VAL A 50 4.62 13.12 7.97
CA VAL A 50 4.41 14.31 8.79
C VAL A 50 2.94 14.43 9.22
N LYS A 51 1.98 14.16 8.32
CA LYS A 51 0.55 14.13 8.66
C LYS A 51 0.23 13.07 9.71
N ILE A 52 0.76 11.86 9.58
CA ILE A 52 0.53 10.76 10.53
C ILE A 52 1.00 11.14 11.94
N VAL A 53 2.20 11.76 12.04
CA VAL A 53 2.77 12.16 13.33
C VAL A 53 2.04 13.37 13.93
N LYS A 54 1.71 14.39 13.13
CA LYS A 54 1.08 15.62 13.64
C LYS A 54 -0.43 15.53 13.86
N TYR A 55 -1.13 14.69 13.10
CA TYR A 55 -2.59 14.56 13.13
C TYR A 55 -3.05 13.09 13.24
N PRO A 56 -2.56 12.32 14.23
CA PRO A 56 -2.84 10.88 14.32
C PRO A 56 -4.34 10.60 14.50
N LYS A 57 -5.07 11.43 15.25
CA LYS A 57 -6.52 11.31 15.44
C LYS A 57 -7.28 11.45 14.12
N GLY A 58 -6.98 12.49 13.33
CA GLY A 58 -7.64 12.70 12.04
C GLY A 58 -7.31 11.62 11.00
N VAL A 59 -6.10 11.05 11.06
CA VAL A 59 -5.76 9.87 10.24
C VAL A 59 -6.56 8.66 10.72
N ALA A 60 -6.63 8.39 12.02
CA ALA A 60 -7.40 7.29 12.58
C ALA A 60 -8.89 7.37 12.22
N GLU A 61 -9.51 8.55 12.32
CA GLU A 61 -10.89 8.81 11.88
C GLU A 61 -11.08 8.53 10.39
N SER A 62 -10.12 8.93 9.54
CA SER A 62 -10.16 8.62 8.11
C SER A 62 -10.13 7.11 7.86
N LEU A 63 -9.42 6.36 8.70
CA LEU A 63 -9.29 4.90 8.65
C LEU A 63 -10.51 4.14 9.23
N ASP A 64 -11.54 4.84 9.70
CA ASP A 64 -12.86 4.23 10.00
C ASP A 64 -13.64 3.95 8.72
N ASN A 65 -13.36 4.68 7.64
CA ASN A 65 -13.90 4.37 6.33
C ASN A 65 -13.20 3.12 5.74
N PRO A 66 -13.91 2.03 5.43
CA PRO A 66 -13.34 0.78 4.93
C PRO A 66 -12.58 0.95 3.61
N VAL A 67 -13.04 1.82 2.71
CA VAL A 67 -12.36 2.09 1.44
C VAL A 67 -11.02 2.75 1.71
N VAL A 68 -11.00 3.81 2.52
CA VAL A 68 -9.75 4.51 2.89
C VAL A 68 -8.79 3.58 3.62
N ALA A 69 -9.30 2.80 4.58
CA ALA A 69 -8.51 1.84 5.33
C ALA A 69 -7.89 0.75 4.46
N SER A 70 -8.62 0.28 3.44
CA SER A 70 -8.10 -0.73 2.51
C SER A 70 -7.09 -0.19 1.50
N VAL A 71 -7.12 1.11 1.21
CA VAL A 71 -6.12 1.79 0.36
C VAL A 71 -4.85 2.15 1.15
N PHE A 72 -4.98 2.44 2.44
CA PHE A 72 -3.88 2.90 3.29
C PHE A 72 -2.59 2.04 3.26
N PRO A 73 -2.65 0.69 3.16
CA PRO A 73 -1.44 -0.14 3.03
C PRO A 73 -0.54 0.21 1.86
N THR A 74 -1.02 0.92 0.84
CA THR A 74 -0.16 1.46 -0.25
C THR A 74 0.95 2.36 0.28
N LEU A 75 0.83 2.94 1.48
CA LEU A 75 1.93 3.63 2.17
C LEU A 75 3.17 2.74 2.33
N SER A 76 2.96 1.55 2.90
CA SER A 76 4.04 0.57 3.14
C SER A 76 4.61 0.00 1.85
N MET A 77 3.76 -0.19 0.83
CA MET A 77 4.20 -0.57 -0.52
C MET A 77 5.03 0.52 -1.18
N GLY A 78 4.64 1.79 -1.01
CA GLY A 78 5.40 2.94 -1.49
C GLY A 78 6.77 3.02 -0.84
N ILE A 79 6.88 2.75 0.47
CA ILE A 79 8.16 2.62 1.17
C ILE A 79 9.00 1.48 0.58
N MET A 80 8.42 0.30 0.34
CA MET A 80 9.14 -0.81 -0.29
C MET A 80 9.64 -0.46 -1.69
N LEU A 81 8.84 0.19 -2.55
CA LEU A 81 9.30 0.61 -3.88
C LEU A 81 10.36 1.69 -3.81
N LEU A 82 10.15 2.76 -3.04
CA LEU A 82 11.12 3.85 -2.89
C LEU A 82 12.45 3.35 -2.32
N SER A 83 12.45 2.23 -1.57
CA SER A 83 13.69 1.67 -1.05
C SER A 83 14.64 1.28 -2.19
N THR A 84 14.11 0.78 -3.31
CA THR A 84 14.92 0.37 -4.47
C THR A 84 15.58 1.56 -5.16
N TYR A 85 15.02 2.76 -5.02
CA TYR A 85 15.63 4.00 -5.51
C TYR A 85 16.86 4.39 -4.70
N CYS A 86 16.91 4.03 -3.41
CA CYS A 86 18.03 4.31 -2.53
C CYS A 86 19.19 3.33 -2.70
N THR A 87 18.97 2.18 -3.36
CA THR A 87 19.98 1.11 -3.51
C THR A 87 21.31 1.55 -4.12
N PRO A 88 21.36 2.43 -5.15
CA PRO A 88 22.64 2.84 -5.75
C PRO A 88 23.44 3.81 -4.85
N TYR A 89 22.79 4.42 -3.85
CA TYR A 89 23.40 5.45 -3.00
C TYR A 89 23.85 4.86 -1.66
N VAL A 90 22.94 4.16 -0.96
CA VAL A 90 23.19 3.61 0.38
C VAL A 90 22.43 2.28 0.54
N ALA A 91 23.06 1.17 0.15
CA ALA A 91 22.42 -0.15 0.12
C ALA A 91 21.91 -0.64 1.49
N SER A 92 22.65 -0.37 2.58
CA SER A 92 22.23 -0.74 3.94
C SER A 92 20.96 -0.01 4.38
N PHE A 93 20.89 1.30 4.12
CA PHE A 93 19.71 2.12 4.39
C PHE A 93 18.51 1.64 3.57
N ALA A 94 18.71 1.41 2.27
CA ALA A 94 17.68 0.89 1.37
C ALA A 94 17.10 -0.45 1.89
N TYR A 95 17.98 -1.37 2.32
CA TYR A 95 17.55 -2.64 2.88
C TYR A 95 16.74 -2.49 4.18
N ILE A 96 17.18 -1.64 5.11
CA ILE A 96 16.45 -1.37 6.36
C ILE A 96 15.06 -0.78 6.04
N MET A 97 15.01 0.19 5.12
CA MET A 97 13.76 0.81 4.69
C MET A 97 12.80 -0.20 4.06
N TRP A 98 13.33 -1.13 3.27
CA TRP A 98 12.55 -2.24 2.70
C TRP A 98 11.96 -3.15 3.79
N ILE A 99 12.76 -3.57 4.77
CA ILE A 99 12.30 -4.38 5.90
C ILE A 99 11.22 -3.66 6.72
N ILE A 100 11.39 -2.36 6.98
CA ILE A 100 10.38 -1.53 7.65
C ILE A 100 9.06 -1.57 6.86
N GLY A 101 9.13 -1.44 5.53
CA GLY A 101 7.96 -1.53 4.65
C GLY A 101 7.23 -2.87 4.77
N ILE A 102 7.95 -3.99 4.80
CA ILE A 102 7.37 -5.34 4.95
C ILE A 102 6.68 -5.48 6.31
N VAL A 103 7.39 -5.15 7.40
CA VAL A 103 6.86 -5.28 8.76
C VAL A 103 5.63 -4.40 8.94
N LEU A 104 5.67 -3.17 8.45
CA LEU A 104 4.53 -2.26 8.47
C LEU A 104 3.34 -2.85 7.69
N HIS A 105 3.57 -3.42 6.51
CA HIS A 105 2.50 -4.02 5.71
C HIS A 105 1.84 -5.21 6.43
N ILE A 106 2.63 -6.09 7.06
CA ILE A 106 2.11 -7.20 7.87
C ILE A 106 1.25 -6.69 9.02
N ILE A 107 1.72 -5.66 9.76
CA ILE A 107 0.94 -5.03 10.83
C ILE A 107 -0.39 -4.48 10.29
N LEU A 108 -0.37 -3.84 9.12
CA LEU A 108 -1.56 -3.28 8.48
C LEU A 108 -2.54 -4.37 8.03
N ILE A 109 -2.07 -5.51 7.52
CA ILE A 109 -2.91 -6.68 7.21
C ILE A 109 -3.61 -7.16 8.48
N LEU A 110 -2.86 -7.38 9.56
CA LEU A 110 -3.43 -7.88 10.83
C LEU A 110 -4.44 -6.90 11.42
N TRP A 111 -4.11 -5.61 11.42
CA TRP A 111 -5.01 -4.55 11.89
C TRP A 111 -6.29 -4.48 11.06
N PHE A 112 -6.18 -4.49 9.72
CA PHE A 112 -7.32 -4.44 8.82
C PHE A 112 -8.22 -5.68 9.00
N THR A 113 -7.61 -6.86 9.12
CA THR A 113 -8.32 -8.13 9.38
C THR A 113 -9.11 -8.04 10.68
N LYS A 114 -8.48 -7.62 11.78
CA LYS A 114 -9.15 -7.47 13.08
C LYS A 114 -10.31 -6.48 13.00
N LYS A 115 -10.15 -5.37 12.27
CA LYS A 115 -11.15 -4.31 12.21
C LYS A 115 -12.35 -4.67 11.32
N PHE A 116 -12.12 -5.18 10.11
CA PHE A 116 -13.16 -5.34 9.08
C PHE A 116 -13.54 -6.79 8.77
N VAL A 117 -12.66 -7.77 8.99
CA VAL A 117 -12.98 -9.19 8.75
C VAL A 117 -13.66 -9.80 9.97
N PHE A 118 -13.20 -9.52 11.19
CA PHE A 118 -13.86 -10.04 12.40
C PHE A 118 -15.18 -9.32 12.72
N ASN A 119 -15.35 -8.08 12.26
CA ASN A 119 -16.63 -7.35 12.32
C ASN A 119 -17.29 -7.33 10.94
N PHE A 120 -17.34 -8.49 10.27
CA PHE A 120 -17.72 -8.61 8.87
C PHE A 120 -19.10 -8.00 8.59
N LYS A 121 -19.13 -7.08 7.63
CA LYS A 121 -20.36 -6.54 7.04
C LYS A 121 -20.22 -6.62 5.53
N ILE A 122 -21.13 -7.35 4.88
CA ILE A 122 -21.06 -7.55 3.41
C ILE A 122 -20.99 -6.23 2.64
N LYS A 123 -21.67 -5.19 3.13
CA LYS A 123 -21.66 -3.81 2.58
C LYS A 123 -20.32 -3.08 2.71
N GLN A 124 -19.38 -3.61 3.48
CA GLN A 124 -18.05 -3.04 3.70
C GLN A 124 -16.93 -3.78 2.94
N VAL A 125 -17.30 -4.82 2.18
CA VAL A 125 -16.38 -5.52 1.30
C VAL A 125 -16.32 -4.79 -0.04
N PHE A 126 -15.15 -4.22 -0.33
CA PHE A 126 -14.88 -3.48 -1.56
C PHE A 126 -13.76 -4.14 -2.35
N PRO A 127 -13.67 -3.92 -3.68
CA PRO A 127 -12.54 -4.39 -4.48
C PRO A 127 -11.18 -3.92 -3.94
N SER A 128 -11.13 -2.78 -3.25
CA SER A 128 -9.92 -2.28 -2.61
C SER A 128 -9.36 -3.20 -1.50
N TRP A 129 -10.10 -4.20 -1.02
CA TRP A 129 -9.56 -5.22 -0.11
C TRP A 129 -8.38 -6.00 -0.73
N PHE A 130 -8.33 -6.16 -2.05
CA PHE A 130 -7.17 -6.76 -2.72
C PHE A 130 -5.87 -6.00 -2.42
N ILE A 131 -5.93 -4.68 -2.26
CA ILE A 131 -4.75 -3.86 -1.93
C ILE A 131 -4.14 -4.30 -0.60
N VAL A 132 -4.98 -4.65 0.39
CA VAL A 132 -4.51 -5.06 1.72
C VAL A 132 -3.78 -6.40 1.64
N TYR A 133 -4.41 -7.42 1.05
CA TYR A 133 -3.92 -8.79 1.15
C TYR A 133 -2.96 -9.18 0.02
N VAL A 134 -3.21 -8.71 -1.20
CA VAL A 134 -2.34 -8.97 -2.36
C VAL A 134 -1.19 -7.97 -2.41
N GLY A 135 -1.31 -6.81 -1.76
CA GLY A 135 -0.28 -5.76 -1.75
C GLY A 135 1.09 -6.20 -1.25
N ILE A 136 1.16 -7.23 -0.39
CA ILE A 136 2.44 -7.77 0.11
C ILE A 136 3.30 -8.36 -1.02
N VAL A 137 2.72 -8.67 -2.19
CA VAL A 137 3.47 -9.11 -3.38
C VAL A 137 4.45 -8.03 -3.86
N VAL A 138 4.30 -6.76 -3.43
CA VAL A 138 5.33 -5.74 -3.66
C VAL A 138 6.69 -6.16 -3.06
N THR A 139 6.70 -6.93 -1.98
CA THR A 139 7.91 -7.56 -1.44
C THR A 139 8.55 -8.51 -2.46
N SER A 140 7.78 -9.28 -3.22
CA SER A 140 8.33 -10.21 -4.22
C SER A 140 8.97 -9.50 -5.40
N VAL A 141 8.38 -8.40 -5.86
CA VAL A 141 8.94 -7.64 -7.00
C VAL A 141 10.20 -6.85 -6.63
N THR A 142 10.37 -6.50 -5.36
CA THR A 142 11.51 -5.73 -4.85
C THR A 142 12.61 -6.59 -4.22
N ALA A 143 12.28 -7.81 -3.78
CA ALA A 143 13.24 -8.75 -3.18
C ALA A 143 14.52 -9.01 -3.98
N PRO A 144 14.51 -9.09 -5.33
CA PRO A 144 15.74 -9.28 -6.11
C PRO A 144 16.78 -8.17 -5.88
N ALA A 145 16.35 -6.93 -5.66
CA ALA A 145 17.25 -5.80 -5.38
C ALA A 145 18.08 -6.00 -4.09
N TYR A 146 17.60 -6.86 -3.19
CA TYR A 146 18.22 -7.15 -1.90
C TYR A 146 18.71 -8.60 -1.79
N LYS A 147 18.72 -9.36 -2.88
CA LYS A 147 19.08 -10.80 -2.90
C LYS A 147 18.22 -11.66 -1.95
N MET A 148 16.99 -11.23 -1.65
CA MET A 148 16.07 -11.88 -0.71
C MET A 148 14.98 -12.70 -1.43
N GLY A 149 15.36 -13.46 -2.46
CA GLY A 149 14.41 -14.19 -3.31
C GLY A 149 13.48 -15.15 -2.55
N ASN A 150 13.94 -15.74 -1.45
CA ASN A 150 13.13 -16.61 -0.59
C ASN A 150 11.98 -15.84 0.08
N VAL A 151 12.27 -14.65 0.63
CA VAL A 151 11.25 -13.77 1.23
C VAL A 151 10.24 -13.34 0.17
N GLY A 152 10.73 -12.99 -1.02
CA GLY A 152 9.88 -12.64 -2.14
C GLY A 152 8.95 -13.79 -2.56
N ARG A 153 9.45 -15.03 -2.58
CA ARG A 153 8.64 -16.21 -2.92
C ARG A 153 7.54 -16.49 -1.89
N VAL A 154 7.82 -16.33 -0.60
CA VAL A 154 6.81 -16.46 0.46
C VAL A 154 5.72 -15.40 0.30
N ALA A 155 6.11 -14.14 0.08
CA ALA A 155 5.16 -13.03 -0.14
C ALA A 155 4.30 -13.25 -1.40
N PHE A 156 4.90 -13.75 -2.48
CA PHE A 156 4.17 -14.11 -3.69
C PHE A 156 3.09 -15.16 -3.43
N TRP A 157 3.45 -16.29 -2.81
CA TRP A 157 2.49 -17.36 -2.53
C TRP A 157 1.37 -16.93 -1.59
N PHE A 158 1.70 -16.14 -0.56
CA PHE A 158 0.68 -15.55 0.30
C PHE A 158 -0.30 -14.67 -0.50
N GLY A 159 0.22 -13.75 -1.33
CA GLY A 159 -0.61 -12.87 -2.13
C GLY A 159 -1.45 -13.61 -3.17
N PHE A 160 -0.89 -14.65 -3.79
CA PHE A 160 -1.59 -15.48 -4.77
C PHE A 160 -2.73 -16.28 -4.13
N VAL A 161 -2.48 -16.94 -2.99
CA VAL A 161 -3.52 -17.70 -2.28
C VAL A 161 -4.62 -16.78 -1.78
N THR A 162 -4.26 -15.63 -1.18
CA THR A 162 -5.26 -14.65 -0.71
C THR A 162 -6.05 -14.03 -1.86
N TYR A 163 -5.44 -13.79 -3.02
CA TYR A 163 -6.15 -13.38 -4.24
C TYR A 163 -7.23 -14.39 -4.63
N LEU A 164 -6.90 -15.68 -4.71
CA LEU A 164 -7.86 -16.74 -5.08
C LEU A 164 -9.03 -16.84 -4.09
N ILE A 165 -8.78 -16.60 -2.80
CA ILE A 165 -9.83 -16.59 -1.77
C ILE A 165 -10.69 -15.33 -1.86
N LEU A 166 -10.07 -14.16 -2.04
CA LEU A 166 -10.79 -12.88 -2.06
C LEU A 166 -11.63 -12.69 -3.33
N LEU A 167 -11.20 -13.27 -4.46
CA LEU A 167 -11.89 -13.13 -5.73
C LEU A 167 -13.38 -13.49 -5.68
N PRO A 168 -13.78 -14.72 -5.27
CA PRO A 168 -15.19 -15.05 -5.15
C PRO A 168 -15.91 -14.21 -4.08
N ILE A 169 -15.25 -13.89 -2.96
CA ILE A 169 -15.84 -13.10 -1.87
C ILE A 169 -16.21 -11.70 -2.35
N VAL A 170 -15.28 -11.01 -3.02
CA VAL A 170 -15.51 -9.66 -3.54
C VAL A 170 -16.60 -9.68 -4.60
N ILE A 171 -16.55 -10.60 -5.57
CA ILE A 171 -17.57 -10.70 -6.63
C ILE A 171 -18.96 -10.91 -6.02
N LEU A 172 -19.11 -11.89 -5.13
CA LEU A 172 -20.39 -12.17 -4.47
C LEU A 172 -20.86 -10.98 -3.63
N SER A 173 -19.95 -10.32 -2.90
CA SER A 173 -20.28 -9.14 -2.10
C SER A 173 -20.81 -8.00 -2.96
N GLN A 174 -20.19 -7.74 -4.12
CA GLN A 174 -20.63 -6.71 -5.05
C GLN A 174 -21.99 -7.05 -5.67
N TYR A 175 -22.20 -8.31 -6.05
CA TYR A 175 -23.48 -8.78 -6.58
C TYR A 175 -24.62 -8.64 -5.54
N LEU A 176 -24.40 -9.06 -4.30
CA LEU A 176 -25.39 -8.94 -3.22
C LEU A 176 -25.68 -7.48 -2.87
N GLN A 177 -24.66 -6.61 -2.87
CA GLN A 177 -24.83 -5.18 -2.68
C GLN A 177 -25.68 -4.57 -3.80
N HIS A 178 -25.47 -4.97 -5.06
CA HIS A 178 -26.28 -4.52 -6.18
C HIS A 178 -27.75 -4.91 -6.02
N LEU A 179 -28.05 -6.15 -5.65
CA LEU A 179 -29.44 -6.60 -5.45
C LEU A 179 -30.17 -5.79 -4.36
N GLN A 180 -29.50 -5.42 -3.27
CA GLN A 180 -30.09 -4.62 -2.19
C GLN A 180 -30.42 -3.16 -2.57
N VAL A 181 -30.00 -2.70 -3.76
CA VAL A 181 -30.40 -1.38 -4.29
C VAL A 181 -31.75 -1.48 -5.00
N TYR A 182 -32.11 -2.65 -5.51
CA TYR A 182 -33.32 -2.87 -6.32
C TYR A 182 -34.48 -3.53 -5.56
N TYR A 183 -34.23 -4.03 -4.34
CA TYR A 183 -35.21 -4.65 -3.45
C TYR A 183 -35.10 -4.05 -2.05
#